data_AF-G3IZ46-F1
#
_entry.id   AF-G3IZ46-F1
#
_cell.length_a   1.000
_cell.length_b   1.000
_cell.length_c   1.000
_cell.angle_alpha   90.00
_cell.angle_beta   90.00
_cell.angle_gamma   90.00
#
_symmetry.space_group_name_H-M   'P 1'
#
loop_
_entity.id
_entity.type
_entity.pdbx_description
1 polymer ?
#
loop_
_entity_poly.entity_id
_entity_poly.type
_entity_poly.pdbx_seq_one_letter_code
_entity_poly.pdbx_strand_id
1 'polypeptide(L)' 'MSEELKKLEKEVKKTKRLANEQAMVLHDLIEDSLPEGYGDLLGIAQATYDACKAWDEANQKLIAAQTEAA' A
#
# COMPACT_ATOMS: atom_id res chain seq x y z
N MET A 1 -1.88 -16.19 19.90
CA MET A 1 -2.15 -15.05 18.99
C MET A 1 -3.65 -14.97 18.77
N SER A 2 -4.29 -13.85 19.14
CA SER A 2 -5.74 -13.68 19.05
C SER A 2 -6.21 -13.68 17.59
N GLU A 3 -7.47 -14.03 17.36
CA GLU A 3 -8.10 -13.99 16.02
C GLU A 3 -8.05 -12.57 15.41
N GLU A 4 -8.12 -11.54 16.26
CA GLU A 4 -7.98 -10.14 15.84
C GLU A 4 -6.57 -9.81 15.32
N LEU A 5 -5.51 -10.22 16.02
CA LEU A 5 -4.14 -10.04 15.54
C LEU A 5 -3.92 -10.76 14.19
N LYS A 6 -4.47 -11.97 14.02
CA LYS A 6 -4.35 -12.70 12.74
C LYS A 6 -5.06 -11.98 11.60
N LYS A 7 -6.18 -11.31 11.89
CA LYS A 7 -6.90 -10.50 10.90
C LYS A 7 -6.07 -9.27 10.50
N LEU A 8 -5.49 -8.56 11.47
CA LEU A 8 -4.63 -7.40 11.22
C LEU A 8 -3.39 -7.78 10.40
N GLU A 9 -2.73 -8.90 10.71
CA GLU A 9 -1.60 -9.39 9.90
C GLU A 9 -1.99 -9.70 8.45
N LYS A 10 -3.16 -10.30 8.23
CA LYS A 10 -3.68 -10.56 6.88
C LYS A 10 -3.97 -9.25 6.14
N GLU A 11 -4.52 -8.26 6.83
CA GLU A 11 -4.79 -6.93 6.28
C GLU A 11 -3.49 -6.25 5.84
N VAL A 12 -2.47 -6.22 6.70
CA VAL A 12 -1.14 -5.67 6.39
C VAL A 12 -0.52 -6.37 5.17
N LYS A 13 -0.57 -7.70 5.10
CA LYS A 13 -0.04 -8.45 3.94
C LYS A 13 -0.78 -8.11 2.66
N LYS A 14 -2.12 -7.99 2.73
CA LYS A 14 -2.96 -7.63 1.58
C LYS A 14 -2.64 -6.22 1.09
N THR A 15 -2.65 -5.23 1.97
CA THR A 15 -2.41 -3.83 1.61
C THR A 15 -0.97 -3.61 1.12
N LYS A 16 0.02 -4.30 1.70
CA LYS A 16 1.40 -4.27 1.20
C LYS A 16 1.52 -4.77 -0.23
N ARG A 17 0.80 -5.85 -0.57
CA ARG A 17 0.79 -6.40 -1.93
C ARG A 17 0.23 -5.37 -2.92
N LEU A 18 -0.88 -4.72 -2.57
CA LEU A 18 -1.51 -3.69 -3.40
C LEU A 18 -0.62 -2.45 -3.56
N ALA A 19 0.06 -2.02 -2.49
CA ALA A 19 1.02 -0.91 -2.56
C ALA A 19 2.16 -1.23 -3.53
N ASN A 20 2.71 -2.44 -3.48
CA ASN A 20 3.76 -2.87 -4.41
C ASN A 20 3.25 -2.97 -5.86
N GLU A 21 2.04 -3.48 -6.08
CA GLU A 21 1.41 -3.51 -7.40
C GLU A 21 1.27 -2.10 -7.98
N GLN A 22 0.81 -1.11 -7.19
CA GLN A 22 0.72 0.27 -7.64
C GLN A 22 2.08 0.96 -7.82
N ALA A 23 3.10 0.56 -7.06
CA ALA A 23 4.45 1.05 -7.26
C ALA A 23 5.03 0.61 -8.62
N MET A 24 4.74 -0.63 -9.05
CA MET A 24 5.11 -1.11 -10.38
C MET A 24 4.38 -0.34 -11.49
N VAL A 25 3.08 -0.06 -11.33
CA VAL A 25 2.33 0.76 -12.30
C VAL A 25 2.95 2.16 -12.46
N LEU A 26 3.35 2.79 -11.35
CA LEU A 26 4.02 4.09 -11.39
C LEU A 26 5.40 4.02 -12.03
N HIS A 27 6.16 2.95 -11.76
CA HIS A 27 7.44 2.68 -12.41
C HIS A 27 7.29 2.59 -13.93
N ASP A 28 6.36 1.78 -14.41
CA ASP A 28 6.13 1.55 -15.84
C ASP A 28 5.70 2.85 -16.55
N LEU A 29 4.90 3.69 -15.88
CA LEU A 29 4.57 5.03 -16.41
C LEU A 29 5.85 5.87 -16.63
N ILE A 30 6.72 5.91 -15.62
CA ILE A 30 7.93 6.75 -15.63
C ILE A 30 8.96 6.23 -16.64
N GLU A 31 9.14 4.90 -16.74
CA GLU A 31 10.15 4.29 -17.60
C GLU A 31 9.71 4.19 -19.07
N ASP A 32 8.44 3.82 -19.32
CA ASP A 32 8.01 3.42 -20.67
C ASP A 32 7.07 4.41 -21.36
N SER A 33 6.33 5.22 -20.59
CA SER A 33 5.19 5.96 -21.14
C SER A 33 5.42 7.47 -21.24
N LEU A 34 6.39 8.04 -20.53
CA LEU A 34 6.69 9.47 -20.62
C LEU A 34 7.56 9.81 -21.84
N PRO A 35 7.33 10.96 -22.52
CA PRO A 35 6.41 12.05 -22.15
C PRO A 35 4.96 11.88 -22.64
N GLU A 36 4.65 10.89 -23.48
CA GLU A 36 3.34 10.77 -24.14
C GLU A 36 2.19 10.49 -23.16
N GLY A 37 2.45 9.72 -22.09
CA GLY A 37 1.52 9.36 -21.02
C GLY A 37 1.40 10.38 -19.88
N TYR A 38 1.88 11.63 -20.04
CA TYR A 38 1.91 12.61 -18.94
C TYR A 38 0.53 12.87 -18.29
N GLY A 39 -0.56 12.65 -19.03
CA GLY A 39 -1.93 12.84 -18.53
C GLY A 39 -2.30 11.88 -17.39
N ASP A 40 -1.66 10.71 -17.32
CA ASP A 40 -1.94 9.68 -16.31
C ASP A 40 -1.15 9.88 -15.02
N LEU A 41 -0.14 10.77 -15.02
CA LEU A 41 0.81 10.96 -13.92
C LEU A 41 0.12 11.22 -12.59
N LEU A 42 -0.82 12.16 -12.55
CA LEU A 42 -1.49 12.52 -11.29
C LEU A 42 -2.41 11.39 -10.80
N GLY A 43 -3.10 10.71 -11.72
CA GLY A 43 -3.99 9.60 -11.38
C GLY A 43 -3.23 8.41 -10.81
N ILE A 44 -2.16 7.99 -11.49
CA ILE A 44 -1.32 6.87 -11.05
C ILE A 44 -0.59 7.23 -9.76
N ALA A 45 -0.01 8.44 -9.65
CA ALA A 45 0.66 8.87 -8.43
C ALA A 45 -0.30 8.89 -7.22
N GLN A 46 -1.54 9.36 -7.40
CA GLN A 46 -2.55 9.35 -6.34
C GLN A 46 -2.91 7.93 -5.92
N ALA A 47 -3.12 7.02 -6.89
CA ALA A 47 -3.42 5.62 -6.61
C ALA A 47 -2.28 4.91 -5.85
N THR A 48 -1.02 5.17 -6.23
CA THR A 48 0.15 4.66 -5.51
C THR A 48 0.22 5.23 -4.10
N TYR A 49 0.00 6.53 -3.92
CA TYR A 49 -0.04 7.16 -2.60
C TYR A 49 -1.11 6.53 -1.70
N ASP A 50 -2.34 6.38 -2.20
CA ASP A 50 -3.46 5.83 -1.43
C ASP A 50 -3.21 4.37 -1.03
N ALA A 51 -2.62 3.57 -1.92
CA ALA A 51 -2.27 2.19 -1.61
C ALA A 51 -1.16 2.09 -0.53
N CYS A 52 -0.13 2.93 -0.62
CA CYS A 52 0.92 3.03 0.39
C CYS A 52 0.37 3.49 1.75
N LYS A 53 -0.51 4.50 1.74
CA LYS A 53 -1.17 4.99 2.95
C LYS A 53 -2.05 3.92 3.60
N ALA A 54 -2.84 3.19 2.81
CA ALA A 54 -3.66 2.09 3.32
C ALA A 54 -2.81 0.97 3.96
N TRP A 55 -1.62 0.71 3.42
CA TRP A 55 -0.67 -0.20 4.05
C TRP A 55 -0.13 0.33 5.38
N ASP A 56 0.31 1.58 5.41
CA ASP A 56 0.81 2.22 6.64
C ASP A 56 -0.24 2.23 7.76
N GLU A 57 -1.48 2.61 7.44
CA GLU A 57 -2.59 2.58 8.41
C GLU A 57 -2.87 1.17 8.95
N ALA A 58 -2.86 0.14 8.09
CA ALA A 58 -3.01 -1.25 8.54
C ALA A 58 -1.84 -1.69 9.44
N ASN A 59 -0.62 -1.27 9.09
CA ASN A 59 0.58 -1.62 9.82
C ASN A 59 0.62 -0.96 11.20
N GLN A 60 0.22 0.31 11.31
CA GLN A 60 0.08 1.02 12.58
C GLN A 60 -0.95 0.35 13.49
N LYS A 61 -2.10 -0.08 12.95
CA LYS A 61 -3.11 -0.83 13.72
C LYS A 61 -2.56 -2.15 14.27
N LEU A 62 -1.79 -2.89 13.46
CA LEU A 62 -1.15 -4.13 13.90
C LEU A 62 -0.14 -3.87 15.02
N ILE A 63 0.73 -2.87 14.87
CA ILE A 63 1.76 -2.52 15.86
C ILE A 63 1.11 -2.10 17.19
N ALA A 64 0.05 -1.28 17.13
CA ALA A 64 -0.69 -0.88 18.31
C ALA A 64 -1.27 -2.09 19.06
N ALA A 65 -1.96 -2.98 18.35
CA ALA A 65 -2.53 -4.20 18.94
C ALA A 65 -1.47 -5.16 19.49
N GLN A 66 -0.29 -5.23 18.87
CA GLN A 66 0.83 -6.03 19.39
C GLN A 66 1.43 -5.45 20.67
N THR A 67 1.46 -4.12 20.77
CA THR A 67 1.97 -3.41 21.95
C THR A 67 1.00 -3.52 23.12
N GLU A 68 -0.31 -3.44 22.88
CA GLU A 68 -1.34 -3.61 23.91
C GLU A 68 -1.44 -5.06 24.44
N ALA A 69 -0.99 -6.03 23.64
CA ALA A 69 -1.00 -7.45 24.00
C ALA A 69 0.30 -7.93 24.69
N ALA A 70 1.29 -7.05 24.86
CA ALA A 70 2.59 -7.32 25.50
C ALA A 70 2.56 -6.97 27.00
#